data_AF-A0AAD5KZP4-F1
#
_entry.id   AF-A0AAD5KZP4-F1
#
_cell.length_a   1.000
_cell.length_b   1.000
_cell.length_c   1.000
_cell.angle_alpha   90.00
_cell.angle_beta   90.00
_cell.angle_gamma   90.00
#
_symmetry.space_group_name_H-M   'P 1'
#
loop_
_entity.id
_entity.type
_entity.pdbx_description
1 polymer ?
#
loop_
_entity_poly.entity_id
_entity_poly.type
_entity_poly.pdbx_seq_one_letter_code
_entity_poly.pdbx_strand_id
1 'polypeptide(L)'
;MKRPIVLIVFALLATSPSLCSHNITDCGGSYVAFSGQSTDSADITQVPGGSIVLSITAINIQSIPAGVVLTKLIRREADDVIVPCLDGFSGSCQIDLCDFMINYPELISLPVAGCPIPPASYSFSSNLFFNELWLAVNGNLQNATYNMRYELKVEQEVVGCFTVPIILSSSGV
;
A
#
# COMPACT_ATOMS: atom_id res chain seq x y z
N MET A 1 -51.91 -37.18 -17.52
CA MET A 1 -50.70 -36.65 -18.19
C MET A 1 -50.24 -35.41 -17.45
N LYS A 2 -49.07 -35.48 -16.80
CA LYS A 2 -48.47 -34.41 -15.98
C LYS A 2 -47.77 -33.40 -16.91
N ARG A 3 -48.09 -32.10 -16.79
CA ARG A 3 -47.31 -31.01 -17.40
C ARG A 3 -46.22 -30.56 -16.41
N PRO A 4 -44.95 -30.46 -16.80
CA PRO A 4 -43.92 -29.92 -15.92
C PRO A 4 -43.99 -28.39 -15.90
N ILE A 5 -43.87 -27.85 -14.69
CA ILE A 5 -43.75 -26.42 -14.38
C ILE A 5 -42.35 -25.97 -14.80
N VAL A 6 -42.26 -24.99 -15.70
CA VAL A 6 -40.98 -24.31 -16.01
C VAL A 6 -40.91 -23.08 -15.11
N LEU A 7 -40.29 -23.22 -13.94
CA LEU A 7 -39.87 -22.11 -13.11
C LEU A 7 -38.53 -21.61 -13.65
N ILE A 8 -38.58 -20.52 -14.42
CA ILE A 8 -37.38 -19.78 -14.82
C ILE A 8 -36.92 -19.02 -13.58
N VAL A 9 -35.94 -19.58 -12.86
CA VAL A 9 -35.22 -18.85 -11.81
C VAL A 9 -34.22 -17.95 -12.53
N PHE A 10 -34.60 -16.69 -12.72
CA PHE A 10 -33.63 -15.63 -13.00
C PHE A 10 -32.77 -15.45 -11.75
N ALA A 11 -31.63 -16.14 -11.71
CA ALA A 11 -30.57 -15.78 -10.78
C ALA A 11 -30.05 -14.41 -11.22
N LEU A 12 -30.57 -13.34 -10.60
CA LEU A 12 -29.85 -12.09 -10.57
C LEU A 12 -28.49 -12.39 -9.94
N LEU A 13 -27.44 -12.36 -10.75
CA LEU A 13 -26.08 -12.17 -10.27
C LEU A 13 -26.09 -10.83 -9.53
N ALA A 14 -26.38 -10.88 -8.23
CA ALA A 14 -25.95 -9.84 -7.33
C ALA A 14 -24.43 -9.86 -7.42
N THR A 15 -23.87 -8.96 -8.23
CA THR A 15 -22.46 -8.62 -8.17
C THR A 15 -22.21 -8.27 -6.72
N SER A 16 -21.56 -9.19 -6.00
CA SER A 16 -20.98 -8.90 -4.70
C SER A 16 -20.20 -7.60 -4.87
N PRO A 17 -20.31 -6.62 -3.95
CA PRO A 17 -19.38 -5.49 -4.00
C PRO A 17 -17.98 -6.11 -4.03
N SER A 18 -17.15 -5.71 -5.00
CA SER A 18 -15.77 -6.16 -5.11
C SER A 18 -15.05 -5.78 -3.81
N LEU A 19 -15.02 -6.71 -2.86
CA LEU A 19 -14.25 -6.60 -1.63
C LEU A 19 -12.81 -7.01 -1.96
N CYS A 20 -12.13 -6.15 -2.68
CA CYS A 20 -10.68 -6.21 -2.81
C CYS A 20 -10.14 -4.84 -2.39
N SER A 21 -10.33 -4.54 -1.10
CA SER A 21 -9.56 -3.50 -0.45
C SER A 21 -8.14 -4.03 -0.29
N HIS A 22 -7.13 -3.35 -0.84
CA HIS A 22 -5.73 -3.66 -0.57
C HIS A 22 -5.49 -3.63 0.95
N ASN A 23 -5.52 -4.80 1.59
CA ASN A 23 -5.47 -4.89 3.04
C ASN A 23 -4.02 -4.80 3.53
N ILE A 24 -3.83 -3.99 4.56
CA ILE A 24 -2.56 -3.90 5.25
C ILE A 24 -2.45 -5.09 6.19
N THR A 25 -1.37 -5.85 6.03
CA THR A 25 -1.04 -6.96 6.93
C THR A 25 0.16 -6.57 7.78
N ASP A 26 0.00 -6.55 9.09
CA ASP A 26 1.10 -6.33 10.03
C ASP A 26 2.11 -7.49 9.92
N CYS A 27 3.39 -7.19 9.69
CA CYS A 27 4.48 -8.17 9.64
C CYS A 27 5.39 -8.13 10.87
N GLY A 28 5.00 -7.40 11.92
CA GLY A 28 5.64 -7.37 13.22
C GLY A 28 6.57 -6.18 13.42
N GLY A 29 7.36 -6.24 14.49
CA GLY A 29 8.20 -5.14 14.95
C GLY A 29 8.13 -5.06 16.47
N SER A 30 9.04 -4.31 17.07
CA SER A 30 9.15 -4.29 18.53
C SER A 30 8.10 -3.42 19.23
N TYR A 31 7.63 -2.32 18.62
CA TYR A 31 6.73 -1.40 19.33
C TYR A 31 5.79 -0.54 18.48
N VAL A 32 5.69 -0.78 17.17
CA VAL A 32 4.70 -0.17 16.29
C VAL A 32 3.91 -1.26 15.57
N ALA A 33 2.62 -1.31 15.81
CA ALA A 33 1.68 -2.20 15.12
C ALA A 33 0.89 -1.43 14.07
N PHE A 34 0.57 -2.08 12.95
CA PHE A 34 -0.13 -1.47 11.83
C PHE A 34 -1.43 -2.20 11.49
N SER A 35 -2.44 -1.44 11.10
CA SER A 35 -3.65 -1.96 10.48
C SER A 35 -4.19 -0.95 9.47
N GLY A 36 -5.09 -1.41 8.60
CA GLY A 36 -5.70 -0.53 7.60
C GLY A 36 -5.98 -1.23 6.29
N GLN A 37 -6.42 -0.43 5.33
CA GLN A 37 -6.79 -0.89 3.99
C GLN A 37 -6.81 0.27 3.00
N SER A 38 -6.76 -0.04 1.71
CA SER A 38 -7.08 0.96 0.68
C SER A 38 -8.52 1.45 0.80
N THR A 39 -8.73 2.74 0.52
CA THR A 39 -10.06 3.34 0.38
C THR A 39 -10.62 3.22 -1.03
N ASP A 40 -9.83 2.73 -1.98
CA ASP A 40 -10.22 2.58 -3.37
C ASP A 40 -11.06 1.32 -3.56
N SER A 41 -12.03 1.40 -4.47
CA SER A 41 -12.91 0.29 -4.81
C SER A 41 -12.42 -0.56 -5.98
N ALA A 42 -11.32 -0.14 -6.62
CA ALA A 42 -10.75 -0.80 -7.79
C ALA A 42 -9.52 -1.61 -7.40
N ASP A 43 -9.57 -2.90 -7.66
CA ASP A 43 -8.51 -3.87 -7.34
C ASP A 43 -7.25 -3.68 -8.20
N ILE A 44 -7.42 -3.09 -9.39
CA ILE A 44 -6.38 -2.91 -10.40
C ILE A 44 -6.14 -1.42 -10.61
N THR A 45 -4.90 -1.00 -10.39
CA THR A 45 -4.47 0.38 -10.62
C THR A 45 -3.76 0.50 -11.97
N GLN A 46 -4.11 1.54 -12.73
CA GLN A 46 -3.53 1.78 -14.05
C GLN A 46 -2.14 2.43 -13.94
N VAL A 47 -1.25 2.04 -14.86
CA VAL A 47 0.08 2.66 -15.02
C VAL A 47 0.22 3.12 -16.48
N PRO A 48 0.55 4.40 -16.74
CA PRO A 48 0.77 5.48 -15.76
C PRO A 48 -0.55 6.14 -15.31
N GLY A 49 -0.48 6.92 -14.24
CA GLY A 49 -1.52 7.87 -13.81
C GLY A 49 -2.50 7.36 -12.76
N GLY A 50 -2.45 6.08 -12.40
CA GLY A 50 -3.21 5.55 -11.28
C GLY A 50 -2.61 5.91 -9.92
N SER A 51 -3.45 5.89 -8.91
CA SER A 51 -3.05 6.04 -7.51
C SER A 51 -3.83 5.10 -6.61
N ILE A 52 -3.25 4.75 -5.46
CA ILE A 52 -3.91 4.04 -4.37
C ILE A 52 -3.83 4.90 -3.11
N VAL A 53 -4.95 5.11 -2.44
CA VAL A 53 -5.02 5.77 -1.13
C VAL A 53 -5.18 4.71 -0.05
N LEU A 54 -4.18 4.59 0.82
CA LEU A 54 -4.20 3.71 1.98
C LEU A 54 -4.68 4.49 3.21
N SER A 55 -5.68 3.97 3.91
CA SER A 55 -6.03 4.40 5.26
C SER A 55 -5.31 3.51 6.26
N ILE A 56 -4.41 4.10 7.05
CA ILE A 56 -3.49 3.39 7.94
C ILE A 56 -3.73 3.84 9.38
N THR A 57 -3.81 2.88 10.29
CA THR A 57 -3.69 3.09 11.73
C THR A 57 -2.36 2.50 12.21
N ALA A 58 -1.52 3.33 12.82
CA ALA A 58 -0.29 2.92 13.48
C ALA A 58 -0.43 3.14 14.99
N ILE A 59 -0.22 2.09 15.77
CA ILE A 59 -0.22 2.15 17.23
C ILE A 59 1.22 2.00 17.69
N ASN A 60 1.82 3.07 18.22
CA ASN A 60 3.16 3.01 18.81
C ASN A 60 3.09 3.09 20.34
N ILE A 61 3.80 2.16 21.00
CA ILE A 61 3.86 2.12 22.47
C ILE A 61 5.13 2.79 23.02
N GLN A 62 6.03 3.23 22.14
CA GLN A 62 7.25 3.97 22.48
C GLN A 62 7.46 5.16 21.53
N SER A 63 8.22 6.14 21.99
CA SER A 63 8.58 7.31 21.20
C SER A 63 9.44 6.90 20.02
N ILE A 64 9.09 7.33 18.81
CA ILE A 64 9.92 7.12 17.62
C ILE A 64 10.89 8.30 17.52
N PRO A 65 12.21 8.08 17.58
CA PRO A 65 13.19 9.16 17.59
C PRO A 65 13.32 9.82 16.20
N ALA A 66 14.04 10.94 16.15
CA ALA A 66 14.53 11.49 14.88
C ALA A 66 15.51 10.50 14.21
N GLY A 67 15.62 10.54 12.88
CA GLY A 67 16.45 9.62 12.12
C GLY A 67 15.85 8.22 11.95
N VAL A 68 14.56 8.05 12.26
CA VAL A 68 13.84 6.81 11.94
C VAL A 68 13.77 6.64 10.41
N VAL A 69 14.14 5.45 9.95
CA VAL A 69 14.18 5.14 8.52
C VAL A 69 12.97 4.29 8.14
N LEU A 70 12.16 4.79 7.20
CA LEU A 70 11.18 3.99 6.48
C LEU A 70 11.90 3.26 5.34
N THR A 71 12.02 1.94 5.46
CA THR A 71 12.49 1.06 4.38
C THR A 71 11.31 0.51 3.61
N LYS A 72 11.30 0.71 2.31
CA LYS A 72 10.34 0.14 1.37
C LYS A 72 11.03 -0.95 0.55
N LEU A 73 10.40 -2.11 0.43
CA LEU A 73 10.80 -3.17 -0.47
C LEU A 73 9.60 -3.59 -1.30
N ILE A 74 9.67 -3.38 -2.61
CA ILE A 74 8.60 -3.72 -3.52
C ILE A 74 9.10 -4.77 -4.50
N ARG A 75 8.37 -5.87 -4.58
CA ARG A 75 8.71 -7.00 -5.42
C ARG A 75 7.53 -7.42 -6.28
N ARG A 76 7.77 -7.65 -7.56
CA ARG A 76 6.79 -8.27 -8.46
C ARG A 76 6.76 -9.78 -8.23
N GLU A 77 5.57 -10.35 -8.06
CA GLU A 77 5.42 -11.76 -7.71
C GLU A 77 5.82 -12.72 -8.84
N ALA A 78 5.57 -12.33 -10.10
CA ALA A 78 5.73 -13.23 -11.23
C ALA A 78 7.20 -13.64 -11.50
N ASP A 79 8.16 -12.79 -11.16
CA ASP A 79 9.57 -12.94 -11.53
C ASP A 79 10.56 -12.46 -10.45
N ASP A 80 10.07 -12.20 -9.23
CA ASP A 80 10.85 -11.71 -8.09
C ASP A 80 11.63 -10.41 -8.34
N VAL A 81 11.31 -9.65 -9.39
CA VAL A 81 11.99 -8.39 -9.71
C VAL A 81 11.73 -7.38 -8.61
N ILE A 82 12.82 -6.85 -8.04
CA ILE A 82 12.78 -5.75 -7.08
C ILE A 82 12.65 -4.44 -7.85
N VAL A 83 11.62 -3.66 -7.53
CA VAL A 83 11.42 -2.33 -8.09
C VAL A 83 12.52 -1.42 -7.51
N PRO A 84 13.40 -0.81 -8.34
CA PRO A 84 14.43 0.08 -7.84
C PRO A 84 13.81 1.31 -7.16
N CYS A 85 14.59 2.04 -6.35
CA CYS A 85 14.13 3.33 -5.86
C CYS A 85 13.96 4.29 -7.05
N LEU A 86 12.73 4.73 -7.27
CA LEU A 86 12.32 5.72 -8.25
C LEU A 86 12.12 7.03 -7.49
N ASP A 87 12.42 8.18 -8.11
CA ASP A 87 12.20 9.55 -7.59
C ASP A 87 12.62 9.87 -6.13
N GLY A 88 13.41 8.99 -5.50
CA GLY A 88 13.86 9.11 -4.12
C GLY A 88 12.88 8.56 -3.08
N PHE A 89 11.65 8.17 -3.46
CA PHE A 89 10.66 7.63 -2.51
C PHE A 89 9.73 6.57 -3.10
N SER A 90 9.51 6.54 -4.41
CA SER A 90 8.74 5.48 -5.09
C SER A 90 9.58 4.22 -5.28
N GLY A 91 8.99 3.03 -5.35
CA GLY A 91 9.79 1.80 -5.45
C GLY A 91 10.40 1.34 -4.11
N SER A 92 11.52 0.62 -4.18
CA SER A 92 12.24 0.13 -2.99
C SER A 92 13.30 1.14 -2.51
N CYS A 93 12.94 1.98 -1.55
CA CYS A 93 13.75 3.09 -1.05
C CYS A 93 14.01 2.99 0.46
N GLN A 94 15.06 3.67 0.94
CA GLN A 94 15.22 4.02 2.35
C GLN A 94 15.03 5.52 2.51
N ILE A 95 14.13 5.90 3.39
CA ILE A 95 13.64 7.27 3.52
C ILE A 95 13.72 7.67 4.99
N ASP A 96 14.26 8.84 5.31
CA ASP A 96 14.07 9.42 6.64
C ASP A 96 12.60 9.81 6.79
N LEU A 97 11.87 9.14 7.68
CA LEU A 97 10.43 9.33 7.81
C LEU A 97 10.10 10.77 8.25
N CYS A 98 10.89 11.34 9.14
CA CYS A 98 10.65 12.65 9.72
C CYS A 98 10.78 13.74 8.64
N ASP A 99 11.85 13.67 7.84
CA ASP A 99 12.07 14.59 6.72
C ASP A 99 11.01 14.38 5.62
N PHE A 100 10.61 13.13 5.37
CA PHE A 100 9.61 12.83 4.35
C PHE A 100 8.23 13.41 4.69
N MET A 101 7.81 13.31 5.96
CA MET A 101 6.55 13.91 6.43
C MET A 101 6.52 15.43 6.26
N ILE A 102 7.66 16.10 6.44
CA ILE A 102 7.76 17.56 6.33
C ILE A 102 7.76 18.00 4.87
N ASN A 103 8.50 17.28 4.01
CA ASN A 103 8.70 17.68 2.62
C ASN A 103 7.61 17.19 1.66
N TYR A 104 6.89 16.12 2.02
CA TYR A 104 5.86 15.50 1.18
C TYR A 104 4.54 15.25 1.94
N PRO A 105 3.93 16.29 2.55
CA PRO A 105 2.71 16.16 3.35
C PRO A 105 1.49 15.67 2.55
N GLU A 106 1.53 15.77 1.21
CA GLU A 106 0.53 15.22 0.29
C GLU A 106 0.62 13.71 0.09
N LEU A 107 1.79 13.10 0.36
CA LEU A 107 2.03 11.66 0.23
C LEU A 107 1.79 10.91 1.54
N ILE A 108 2.08 11.56 2.68
CA ILE A 108 1.81 11.04 4.01
C ILE A 108 1.44 12.19 4.94
N SER A 109 0.27 12.10 5.58
CA SER A 109 -0.22 13.15 6.47
C SER A 109 -0.48 12.59 7.87
N LEU A 110 0.60 12.46 8.64
CA LEU A 110 0.51 12.10 10.05
C LEU A 110 0.06 13.33 10.86
N PRO A 111 -0.74 13.17 11.94
CA PRO A 111 -1.21 14.27 12.79
C PRO A 111 -0.11 14.78 13.75
N VAL A 112 1.15 14.67 13.34
CA VAL A 112 2.35 15.11 14.06
C VAL A 112 3.24 15.88 13.10
N ALA A 113 3.74 17.04 13.54
CA ALA A 113 4.50 17.96 12.69
C ALA A 113 5.98 17.60 12.50
N GLY A 114 6.44 16.49 13.10
CA GLY A 114 7.83 16.05 13.03
C GLY A 114 8.18 15.03 14.11
N CYS A 115 9.49 14.82 14.29
CA CYS A 115 10.03 13.89 15.27
C CYS A 115 10.59 14.60 16.51
N PRO A 116 10.65 13.94 17.68
CA PRO A 116 10.22 12.55 17.91
C PRO A 116 8.69 12.39 17.88
N ILE A 117 8.20 11.25 17.37
CA ILE A 117 6.77 10.91 17.34
C ILE A 117 6.39 10.28 18.69
N PRO A 118 5.54 10.92 19.50
CA PRO A 118 5.16 10.40 20.82
C PRO A 118 4.43 9.04 20.74
N PRO A 119 4.39 8.26 21.84
CA PRO A 119 3.52 7.08 21.92
C PRO A 119 2.04 7.47 21.84
N ALA A 120 1.31 6.93 20.85
CA ALA A 120 -0.12 7.12 20.66
C ALA A 120 -0.70 6.10 19.64
N SER A 121 -1.97 6.32 19.28
CA SER A 121 -2.56 5.73 18.08
C SER A 121 -2.72 6.84 17.04
N TYR A 122 -2.21 6.60 15.84
CA TYR A 122 -2.21 7.55 14.74
C TYR A 122 -2.98 6.96 13.56
N SER A 123 -4.03 7.65 13.13
CA SER A 123 -4.71 7.35 11.88
C SER A 123 -4.32 8.39 10.83
N PHE A 124 -3.87 7.94 9.68
CA PHE A 124 -3.40 8.78 8.59
C PHE A 124 -3.65 8.13 7.23
N SER A 125 -3.60 8.93 6.18
CA SER A 125 -3.63 8.44 4.81
C SER A 125 -2.24 8.46 4.19
N SER A 126 -1.95 7.46 3.36
CA SER A 126 -0.77 7.44 2.50
C SER A 126 -1.17 7.23 1.05
N ASN A 127 -0.66 8.08 0.16
CA ASN A 127 -0.95 8.02 -1.26
C ASN A 127 0.20 7.36 -2.02
N LEU A 128 -0.12 6.31 -2.77
CA LEU A 128 0.79 5.64 -3.69
C LEU A 128 0.47 6.12 -5.11
N PHE A 129 1.46 6.66 -5.82
CA PHE A 129 1.30 7.15 -7.19
C PHE A 129 2.12 6.31 -8.16
N PHE A 130 1.50 5.92 -9.28
CA PHE A 130 2.12 5.11 -10.31
C PHE A 130 2.29 5.93 -11.59
N ASN A 131 3.31 6.79 -11.60
CA ASN A 131 3.64 7.70 -12.70
C ASN A 131 4.39 7.01 -13.85
N GLU A 132 4.85 7.78 -14.83
CA GLU A 132 5.62 7.30 -16.00
C GLU A 132 6.89 6.51 -15.63
N LEU A 133 7.52 6.76 -14.47
CA LEU A 133 8.69 5.99 -14.04
C LEU A 133 8.35 4.53 -13.79
N TRP A 134 7.11 4.25 -13.37
CA TRP A 134 6.62 2.89 -13.20
C TRP A 134 6.44 2.14 -14.52
N LEU A 135 6.33 2.82 -15.67
CA LEU A 135 6.31 2.13 -16.97
C LEU A 135 7.63 1.42 -17.27
N ALA A 136 8.77 1.96 -16.83
CA ALA A 136 10.05 1.28 -17.01
C ALA A 136 10.13 -0.05 -16.23
N VAL A 137 9.30 -0.20 -15.20
CA VAL A 137 9.26 -1.37 -14.32
C VAL A 137 8.13 -2.31 -14.72
N ASN A 138 6.91 -1.79 -14.89
CA ASN A 138 5.72 -2.55 -15.25
C ASN A 138 5.68 -2.91 -16.74
N GLY A 139 6.33 -2.13 -17.61
CA GLY A 139 6.34 -2.34 -19.05
C GLY A 139 4.93 -2.35 -19.64
N ASN A 140 4.60 -3.42 -20.33
CA ASN A 140 3.27 -3.68 -20.91
C ASN A 140 2.48 -4.74 -20.14
N LEU A 141 2.90 -5.09 -18.93
CA LEU A 141 2.26 -6.14 -18.14
C LEU A 141 0.82 -5.77 -17.78
N GLN A 142 -0.05 -6.78 -17.87
CA GLN A 142 -1.44 -6.70 -17.46
C GLN A 142 -1.62 -7.46 -16.15
N ASN A 143 -2.35 -6.87 -15.21
CA ASN A 143 -2.67 -7.48 -13.90
C ASN A 143 -1.43 -8.04 -13.17
N ALA A 144 -0.32 -7.30 -13.17
CA ALA A 144 0.89 -7.69 -12.48
C ALA A 144 0.75 -7.43 -10.97
N THR A 145 0.90 -8.49 -10.16
CA THR A 145 0.89 -8.39 -8.70
C THR A 145 2.25 -7.96 -8.16
N TYR A 146 2.23 -6.99 -7.25
CA TYR A 146 3.39 -6.54 -6.49
C TYR A 146 3.10 -6.65 -5.00
N ASN A 147 4.06 -7.20 -4.26
CA ASN A 147 4.08 -7.16 -2.80
C ASN A 147 4.94 -5.99 -2.35
N MET A 148 4.33 -5.06 -1.63
CA MET A 148 5.03 -3.95 -1.01
C MET A 148 5.20 -4.25 0.48
N ARG A 149 6.43 -4.19 0.97
CA ARG A 149 6.79 -4.30 2.39
C ARG A 149 7.37 -2.99 2.87
N TYR A 150 6.86 -2.50 3.99
CA TYR A 150 7.27 -1.28 4.64
C TYR A 150 7.78 -1.64 6.03
N GLU A 151 8.98 -1.17 6.38
CA GLU A 151 9.59 -1.37 7.69
C GLU A 151 10.01 -0.01 8.25
N LEU A 152 9.60 0.30 9.47
CA LEU A 152 10.17 1.38 10.26
C LEU A 152 11.39 0.85 11.01
N LYS A 153 12.52 1.56 10.88
CA LYS A 153 13.78 1.19 11.51
C LYS A 153 14.36 2.28 12.37
N VAL A 154 14.78 1.91 13.57
CA VAL A 154 15.55 2.75 14.49
C VAL A 154 16.86 2.03 14.79
N GLU A 155 17.99 2.65 14.49
CA GLU A 155 19.32 2.04 14.70
C GLU A 155 19.45 0.60 14.15
N GLN A 156 18.81 0.34 13.00
CA GLN A 156 18.71 -0.98 12.31
C GLN A 156 17.68 -1.98 12.87
N GLU A 157 17.10 -1.74 14.05
CA GLU A 157 16.00 -2.54 14.59
C GLU A 157 14.70 -2.24 13.84
N VAL A 158 13.96 -3.28 13.42
CA VAL A 158 12.61 -3.11 12.87
C VAL A 158 11.63 -2.88 14.00
N VAL A 159 11.15 -1.65 14.12
CA VAL A 159 10.24 -1.23 15.18
C VAL A 159 8.77 -1.37 14.80
N GLY A 160 8.48 -1.45 13.51
CA GLY A 160 7.18 -1.81 12.94
C GLY A 160 7.29 -2.21 11.47
N CYS A 161 6.35 -3.01 11.00
CA CYS A 161 6.36 -3.60 9.66
C CYS A 161 4.93 -3.80 9.17
N PHE A 162 4.67 -3.45 7.90
CA PHE A 162 3.47 -3.93 7.24
C PHE A 162 3.70 -4.27 5.77
N THR A 163 2.83 -5.12 5.24
CA THR A 163 2.80 -5.45 3.80
C THR A 163 1.45 -5.11 3.19
N VAL A 164 1.45 -4.74 1.92
CA VAL A 164 0.25 -4.53 1.11
C VAL A 164 0.47 -5.09 -0.30
N PRO A 165 -0.36 -6.03 -0.76
CA PRO A 165 -0.35 -6.49 -2.15
C PRO A 165 -1.13 -5.50 -3.03
N ILE A 166 -0.60 -5.19 -4.21
CA ILE A 166 -1.25 -4.35 -5.21
C ILE A 166 -1.21 -5.02 -6.58
N ILE A 167 -2.16 -4.66 -7.44
CA ILE A 167 -2.20 -5.16 -8.82
C ILE A 167 -2.12 -3.96 -9.75
N LEU A 168 -1.13 -3.96 -10.62
CA LEU A 168 -0.90 -2.91 -11.61
C LEU A 168 -1.16 -3.43 -13.01
N SER A 169 -1.76 -2.60 -13.85
CA SER A 169 -1.95 -2.90 -15.27
C SER A 169 -1.54 -1.71 -16.10
N SER A 170 -0.79 -1.95 -17.17
CA SER A 170 -0.52 -0.89 -18.13
C SER A 170 -1.81 -0.55 -18.86
N SER A 171 -2.17 0.73 -18.92
CA SER A 171 -3.26 1.18 -19.79
C SER A 171 -2.83 0.87 -21.23
N GLY A 172 -3.43 -0.18 -21.81
CA GLY A 172 -3.03 -0.68 -23.13
C GLY A 172 -2.87 0.46 -24.13
N VAL A 173 -1.71 0.53 -24.78
CA VAL A 173 -1.51 1.40 -25.95
C VAL A 173 -2.14 0.73 -27.16
#